data_AF-A0A257PY51-F1
#
_entry.id   AF-A0A257PY51-F1
#
_cell.length_a   1.000
_cell.length_b   1.000
_cell.length_c   1.000
_cell.angle_alpha   90.00
_cell.angle_beta   90.00
_cell.angle_gamma   90.00
#
_symmetry.space_group_name_H-M   'P 1'
#
loop_
_entity.id
_entity.type
_entity.pdbx_description
1 polymer ?
#
loop_
_entity_poly.entity_id
_entity_poly.type
_entity_poly.pdbx_seq_one_letter_code
_entity_poly.pdbx_strand_id
1 'polypeptide(L)'
;MRNILFAAVAALAVTTGSSAYAQTGPASDQPAYSSAAALNALLADWSRIGFSTPSKPAQYRVYGRDGHVTNGPDYNAMVTLIRLALDDSREGRDQAALAKVAKVRNLLDR
;
A
#
# COMPACT_ATOMS: atom_id res chain seq x y z
N MET A 1 22.22 59.42 -6.57
CA MET A 1 22.59 58.49 -7.67
C MET A 1 21.39 57.58 -7.89
N ARG A 2 20.51 57.96 -8.82
CA ARG A 2 20.41 57.47 -10.20
C ARG A 2 19.76 56.08 -10.28
N ASN A 3 18.47 56.14 -10.59
CA ASN A 3 17.55 55.08 -10.98
C ASN A 3 18.19 54.09 -11.96
N ILE A 4 17.87 52.80 -11.80
CA ILE A 4 17.79 51.88 -12.94
C ILE A 4 16.49 51.07 -12.81
N LEU A 5 15.54 51.45 -13.67
CA LEU A 5 14.42 50.63 -14.11
C LEU A 5 14.95 49.43 -14.88
N PHE A 6 14.40 48.24 -14.64
CA PHE A 6 14.30 47.22 -15.68
C PHE A 6 12.83 46.82 -15.81
N ALA A 7 12.33 47.03 -17.02
CA ALA A 7 11.00 46.67 -17.47
C ALA A 7 11.04 45.35 -18.26
N ALA A 8 9.87 44.74 -18.36
CA ALA A 8 9.49 43.61 -19.22
C ALA A 8 10.07 42.25 -18.79
N VAL A 9 9.30 41.17 -18.73
CA VAL A 9 8.42 40.66 -19.79
C VAL A 9 7.20 39.96 -19.18
N ALA A 10 6.03 40.24 -19.75
CA ALA A 10 4.81 39.50 -19.52
C ALA A 10 4.89 38.13 -20.23
N ALA A 11 4.65 37.05 -19.50
CA ALA A 11 4.26 35.78 -20.08
C ALA A 11 2.94 35.34 -19.42
N LEU A 12 1.86 35.57 -20.16
CA LEU A 12 0.52 35.12 -19.87
C LEU A 12 0.45 33.61 -20.14
N ALA A 13 0.47 32.78 -19.11
CA ALA A 13 0.13 31.37 -19.23
C ALA A 13 -1.31 31.16 -18.73
N VAL A 14 -2.27 31.24 -19.66
CA VAL A 14 -3.61 30.72 -19.45
C VAL A 14 -3.55 29.22 -19.66
N THR A 15 -3.55 28.46 -18.56
CA THR A 15 -3.90 27.04 -18.57
C THR A 15 -5.24 26.88 -17.87
N THR A 16 -6.29 26.85 -18.68
CA THR A 16 -7.61 26.32 -18.32
C THR A 16 -7.50 24.81 -18.12
N GLY A 17 -7.89 24.32 -16.93
CA GLY A 17 -7.92 22.87 -16.66
C GLY A 17 -8.25 22.50 -15.22
N SER A 18 -9.48 22.79 -14.82
CA SER A 18 -10.33 22.05 -13.87
C SER A 18 -9.70 21.37 -12.63
N SER A 19 -10.06 21.94 -11.46
CA SER A 19 -10.51 21.20 -10.28
C SER A 19 -9.56 20.16 -9.67
N ALA A 20 -8.54 20.63 -8.94
CA ALA A 20 -8.10 19.90 -7.76
C ALA A 20 -8.71 20.60 -6.55
N TYR A 21 -9.72 19.96 -5.95
CA TYR A 21 -10.12 20.29 -4.59
C TYR A 21 -8.87 20.11 -3.72
N ALA A 22 -8.29 21.23 -3.29
CA ALA A 22 -7.29 21.24 -2.24
C ALA A 22 -7.99 20.82 -0.94
N GLN A 23 -8.13 19.51 -0.73
CA GLN A 23 -8.26 18.96 0.60
C GLN A 23 -6.89 19.09 1.27
N THR A 24 -6.60 20.28 1.79
CA THR A 24 -5.71 20.44 2.94
C THR A 24 -6.40 19.79 4.14
N GLY A 25 -6.43 18.45 4.15
CA GLY A 25 -6.60 17.70 5.38
C GLY A 25 -5.39 17.97 6.27
N PRO A 26 -5.54 18.01 7.60
CA PRO A 26 -4.40 18.11 8.49
C PRO A 26 -3.43 16.98 8.11
N ALA A 27 -2.19 17.33 7.81
CA ALA A 27 -1.10 16.37 7.77
C ALA A 27 -1.04 15.75 9.16
N SER A 28 -1.66 14.59 9.31
CA SER A 28 -1.56 13.79 10.51
C SER A 28 -0.09 13.46 10.65
N ASP A 29 0.53 14.05 11.65
CA ASP A 29 1.89 13.84 12.14
C ASP A 29 1.98 12.42 12.74
N GLN A 30 1.58 11.45 11.92
CA GLN A 30 1.61 10.05 12.23
C GLN A 30 3.07 9.66 12.01
N PRO A 31 3.76 9.12 13.03
CA PRO A 31 5.12 8.64 12.84
C PRO A 31 5.09 7.74 11.60
N ALA A 32 5.94 8.03 10.62
CA ALA A 32 5.94 7.33 9.34
C ALA A 32 6.05 5.83 9.62
N TYR A 33 4.89 5.15 9.62
CA TYR A 33 4.83 3.71 9.84
C TYR A 33 5.50 3.12 8.62
N SER A 34 6.77 2.73 8.77
CA SER A 34 7.53 2.17 7.68
C SER A 34 6.81 0.94 7.16
N SER A 35 6.49 0.93 5.86
CA SER A 35 5.87 -0.23 5.21
C SER A 35 6.71 -1.49 5.42
N ALA A 36 8.03 -1.34 5.52
CA ALA A 36 8.97 -2.43 5.76
C ALA A 36 8.72 -3.11 7.11
N ALA A 37 8.48 -2.34 8.19
CA ALA A 37 8.20 -2.92 9.51
C ALA A 37 6.87 -3.67 9.53
N ALA A 38 5.82 -3.07 8.96
CA ALA A 38 4.49 -3.68 8.88
C ALA A 38 4.49 -4.96 8.01
N LEU A 39 5.22 -4.92 6.90
CA LEU A 39 5.37 -6.06 5.99
C LEU A 39 6.21 -7.17 6.62
N ASN A 40 7.27 -6.84 7.34
CA ASN A 40 8.08 -7.84 8.05
C ASN A 40 7.26 -8.55 9.13
N ALA A 41 6.44 -7.81 9.89
CA ALA A 41 5.51 -8.41 10.83
C ALA A 41 4.50 -9.35 10.14
N LEU A 42 3.92 -8.90 9.01
CA LEU A 42 3.01 -9.74 8.22
C LEU A 42 3.68 -11.02 7.71
N LEU A 43 4.92 -10.95 7.23
CA LEU A 43 5.67 -12.11 6.73
C LEU A 43 6.01 -13.09 7.86
N ALA A 44 6.34 -12.58 9.05
CA ALA A 44 6.55 -13.40 10.24
C ALA A 44 5.26 -14.12 10.65
N ASP A 45 4.13 -13.42 10.66
CA ASP A 45 2.82 -14.01 10.95
C ASP A 45 2.44 -15.04 9.88
N TRP A 46 2.57 -14.72 8.59
CA TRP A 46 2.31 -15.64 7.48
C TRP A 46 3.16 -16.90 7.57
N SER A 47 4.45 -16.75 7.89
CA SER A 47 5.37 -17.86 8.10
C SER A 47 4.96 -18.70 9.32
N ARG A 48 4.59 -18.06 10.43
CA ARG A 48 4.09 -18.74 11.64
C ARG A 48 2.84 -19.56 11.32
N ILE A 49 1.86 -18.97 10.64
CA ILE A 49 0.63 -19.65 10.21
C ILE A 49 0.96 -20.81 9.27
N GLY A 50 1.86 -20.63 8.31
CA GLY A 50 2.38 -21.73 7.49
C GLY A 50 1.29 -22.48 6.72
N PHE A 51 0.43 -21.74 6.00
CA PHE A 51 -0.60 -22.33 5.14
C PHE A 51 -0.01 -23.37 4.18
N SER A 52 -0.67 -24.51 4.07
CA SER A 52 -0.37 -25.52 3.06
C SER A 52 -0.73 -24.97 1.67
N THR A 53 0.20 -25.01 0.73
CA THR A 53 -0.09 -24.58 -0.65
C THR A 53 -1.28 -25.38 -1.21
N PRO A 54 -2.34 -24.73 -1.74
CA PRO A 54 -3.47 -25.43 -2.31
C PRO A 54 -3.06 -26.22 -3.55
N SER A 55 -3.60 -27.44 -3.68
CA SER A 55 -3.41 -28.28 -4.89
C SER A 55 -4.18 -27.77 -6.10
N LYS A 56 -5.24 -27.00 -5.87
CA LYS A 56 -6.11 -26.39 -6.90
C LYS A 56 -6.44 -24.95 -6.52
N PRO A 57 -6.51 -24.01 -7.48
CA PRO A 57 -6.86 -22.62 -7.18
C PRO A 57 -8.20 -22.45 -6.46
N ALA A 58 -9.20 -23.29 -6.79
CA ALA A 58 -10.54 -23.27 -6.19
C ALA A 58 -10.70 -24.26 -5.02
N GLN A 59 -9.61 -24.69 -4.38
CA GLN A 59 -9.68 -25.62 -3.26
C GLN A 59 -10.52 -25.02 -2.13
N TYR A 60 -11.56 -25.73 -1.68
CA TYR A 60 -12.52 -25.21 -0.71
C TYR A 60 -11.88 -24.82 0.62
N ARG A 61 -10.85 -25.57 1.04
CA ARG A 61 -10.19 -25.37 2.32
C ARG A 61 -8.68 -25.48 2.23
N VAL A 62 -7.99 -24.49 2.77
CA VAL A 62 -6.54 -24.40 2.88
C VAL A 62 -6.20 -24.23 4.35
N TYR A 63 -5.45 -25.19 4.90
CA TYR A 63 -5.15 -25.25 6.32
C TYR A 63 -3.80 -24.60 6.62
N GLY A 64 -3.78 -23.78 7.67
CA GLY A 64 -2.58 -23.33 8.37
C GLY A 64 -2.47 -23.99 9.75
N ARG A 65 -1.46 -23.58 10.49
CA ARG A 65 -1.27 -23.87 11.91
C ARG A 65 -2.17 -22.99 12.77
N ASP A 66 -2.21 -23.28 14.08
CA ASP A 66 -2.91 -22.49 15.09
C ASP A 66 -4.41 -22.28 14.82
N GLY A 67 -5.05 -23.25 14.15
CA GLY A 67 -6.48 -23.19 13.83
C GLY A 67 -6.84 -22.31 12.64
N HIS A 68 -5.85 -21.71 11.96
CA HIS A 68 -6.12 -20.90 10.78
C HIS A 68 -6.60 -21.74 9.60
N VAL A 69 -7.71 -21.34 9.00
CA VAL A 69 -8.31 -21.99 7.84
C VAL A 69 -8.75 -20.91 6.86
N THR A 70 -8.40 -21.07 5.59
CA THR A 70 -8.87 -20.19 4.51
C THR A 70 -9.37 -21.03 3.33
N ASN A 71 -9.65 -20.42 2.18
CA ASN A 71 -9.98 -21.10 0.93
C ASN A 71 -8.93 -20.76 -0.15
N GLY A 72 -8.93 -21.51 -1.25
CA GLY A 72 -7.97 -21.35 -2.35
C GLY A 72 -7.98 -19.95 -2.97
N PRO A 73 -9.15 -19.38 -3.32
CA PRO A 73 -9.22 -18.00 -3.81
C PRO A 73 -8.61 -16.97 -2.87
N ASP A 74 -8.95 -17.01 -1.58
CA ASP A 74 -8.44 -16.07 -0.57
C ASP A 74 -6.94 -16.27 -0.31
N TYR A 75 -6.47 -17.52 -0.26
CA TYR A 75 -5.03 -17.82 -0.20
C TYR A 75 -4.26 -17.17 -1.36
N ASN A 76 -4.75 -17.34 -2.59
CA ASN A 76 -4.11 -16.76 -3.77
C ASN A 76 -4.17 -15.23 -3.76
N ALA A 77 -5.28 -14.66 -3.29
CA ALA A 77 -5.42 -13.21 -3.12
C ALA A 77 -4.42 -12.67 -2.10
N MET A 78 -4.26 -13.33 -0.95
CA MET A 78 -3.28 -12.96 0.07
C MET A 78 -1.85 -13.04 -0.46
N VAL A 79 -1.46 -14.12 -1.12
CA VAL A 79 -0.12 -14.26 -1.75
C VAL A 79 0.14 -13.13 -2.75
N THR A 80 -0.85 -12.79 -3.58
CA THR A 80 -0.74 -11.70 -4.55
C THR A 80 -0.55 -10.35 -3.87
N LEU A 81 -1.34 -10.06 -2.83
CA LEU A 81 -1.23 -8.82 -2.08
C LEU A 81 0.11 -8.69 -1.35
N ILE A 82 0.64 -9.77 -0.77
CA ILE A 82 1.96 -9.79 -0.13
C ILE A 82 3.06 -9.45 -1.14
N ARG A 83 3.02 -10.03 -2.35
CA ARG A 83 3.99 -9.74 -3.41
C ARG A 83 3.92 -8.28 -3.85
N LEU A 84 2.72 -7.77 -4.11
CA LEU A 84 2.53 -6.38 -4.50
C LEU A 84 2.94 -5.40 -3.39
N ALA A 85 2.74 -5.75 -2.11
CA ALA A 85 3.20 -4.95 -0.98
C ALA A 85 4.74 -4.91 -0.89
N LEU A 86 5.42 -6.03 -1.18
CA LEU A 86 6.87 -6.09 -1.28
C LEU A 86 7.39 -5.18 -2.39
N ASP A 87 6.77 -5.22 -3.57
CA ASP A 87 7.18 -4.39 -4.70
C ASP A 87 6.96 -2.90 -4.40
N ASP A 88 5.79 -2.53 -3.86
CA ASP A 88 5.51 -1.16 -3.44
C ASP A 88 6.48 -0.66 -2.36
N SER A 89 6.81 -1.49 -1.38
CA SER A 89 7.76 -1.13 -0.32
C SER A 89 9.16 -0.89 -0.88
N ARG A 90 9.61 -1.71 -1.84
CA ARG A 90 10.91 -1.54 -2.53
C ARG A 90 10.96 -0.27 -3.37
N GLU A 91 9.83 0.15 -3.93
CA GLU A 91 9.70 1.37 -4.72
C GLU A 91 9.43 2.62 -3.87
N GLY A 92 9.41 2.50 -2.53
CA GLY A 92 9.12 3.61 -1.62
C GLY A 92 7.65 4.05 -1.59
N ARG A 93 6.74 3.27 -2.17
CA ARG A 93 5.29 3.50 -2.16
C ARG A 93 4.66 3.00 -0.86
N ASP A 94 5.10 3.54 0.27
CA ASP A 94 4.75 3.04 1.61
C ASP A 94 3.23 2.96 1.86
N GLN A 95 2.48 3.99 1.47
CA GLN A 95 1.03 4.01 1.66
C GLN A 95 0.33 2.88 0.87
N ALA A 96 0.80 2.60 -0.35
CA ALA A 96 0.24 1.55 -1.20
C ALA A 96 0.57 0.15 -0.65
N ALA A 97 1.78 -0.03 -0.10
CA ALA A 97 2.18 -1.25 0.58
C ALA A 97 1.35 -1.48 1.86
N LEU A 98 1.19 -0.46 2.70
CA LEU A 98 0.40 -0.53 3.93
C LEU A 98 -1.07 -0.89 3.66
N ALA A 99 -1.67 -0.32 2.62
CA ALA A 99 -3.04 -0.65 2.23
C ALA A 99 -3.21 -2.15 1.86
N LYS A 100 -2.19 -2.73 1.22
CA LYS A 100 -2.18 -4.16 0.87
C LYS A 100 -1.96 -5.04 2.09
N VAL A 101 -1.04 -4.66 2.99
CA VAL A 101 -0.83 -5.33 4.28
C VAL A 101 -2.12 -5.37 5.09
N ALA A 102 -2.83 -4.24 5.20
CA ALA A 102 -4.12 -4.19 5.90
C ALA A 102 -5.16 -5.13 5.27
N LYS A 103 -5.21 -5.21 3.94
CA LYS A 103 -6.13 -6.13 3.25
C LYS A 103 -5.81 -7.60 3.50
N VAL A 104 -4.53 -7.98 3.60
CA VAL A 104 -4.15 -9.36 3.95
C VAL A 104 -4.57 -9.66 5.39
N ARG A 105 -4.33 -8.76 6.34
CA ARG A 105 -4.76 -8.95 7.74
C ARG A 105 -6.27 -9.18 7.84
N ASN A 106 -7.07 -8.36 7.15
CA ASN A 106 -8.52 -8.53 7.09
C ASN A 106 -8.97 -9.87 6.50
N LEU A 107 -8.13 -10.54 5.68
CA LEU A 107 -8.42 -11.87 5.15
C LEU A 107 -8.00 -12.99 6.12
N LEU A 108 -7.01 -12.75 6.98
CA LEU A 108 -6.55 -13.69 8.01
C LEU A 108 -7.50 -13.76 9.22
N ASP A 109 -8.21 -12.66 9.51
CA ASP A 109 -9.12 -12.53 10.64
C ASP A 109 -10.56 -13.04 10.36
N ARG A 110 -10.79 -13.67 9.20
CA ARG A 110 -12.09 -14.24 8.79
C ARG A 110 -12.23 -15.71 9.18
#